data_AF-A0A0G0G7M7-F1
#
_entry.id   AF-A0A0G0G7M7-F1
#
_cell.length_a   1.000
_cell.length_b   1.000
_cell.length_c   1.000
_cell.angle_alpha   90.00
_cell.angle_beta   90.00
_cell.angle_gamma   90.00
#
_symmetry.space_group_name_H-M   'P 1'
#
loop_
_entity.id
_entity.type
_entity.pdbx_description
1 polymer ?
#
loop_
_entity_poly.entity_id
_entity_poly.type
_entity_poly.pdbx_seq_one_letter_code
_entity_poly.pdbx_strand_id
1 'polypeptide(L)'
;MAVFRTTSGTTINKAMFTSASGNTSGNSAFTVNETIPSDTPSTGSIRIVDTSDTGSTRETRYTYTGWTNSGSSQFTGLSPTLDRTYTATDDTAYVPYIDTEADATSEAVTVIYSTDRNILVRVRRKAATAILPFETTGTFSSTGYSTSAIRTTDTIVT
;
A
#
# COMPACT_ATOMS: atom_id res chain seq x y z
N MET A 1 4.08 1.61 10.59
CA MET A 1 2.99 2.55 10.25
C MET A 1 2.61 2.38 8.79
N ALA A 2 1.37 2.70 8.42
CA ALA A 2 0.98 2.82 7.02
C ALA A 2 0.12 4.06 6.76
N VAL A 3 0.22 4.60 5.54
CA VAL A 3 -0.58 5.73 5.04
C VAL A 3 -1.19 5.32 3.71
N PHE A 4 -2.51 5.19 3.67
CA PHE A 4 -3.25 4.67 2.52
C PHE A 4 -4.05 5.78 1.84
N ARG A 5 -4.28 5.66 0.53
CA ARG A 5 -5.35 6.41 -0.15
C ARG A 5 -6.71 5.82 0.23
N THR A 6 -7.73 6.67 0.34
CA THR A 6 -9.08 6.25 0.71
C THR A 6 -10.10 6.59 -0.37
N THR A 7 -11.16 5.78 -0.47
CA THR A 7 -12.36 6.13 -1.26
C THR A 7 -13.29 7.03 -0.45
N SER A 8 -13.40 6.80 0.86
CA SER A 8 -14.14 7.62 1.81
C SER A 8 -13.72 7.28 3.23
N GLY A 9 -13.59 8.27 4.11
CA GLY A 9 -13.29 8.06 5.53
C GLY A 9 -12.12 7.09 5.76
N THR A 10 -12.37 6.00 6.48
CA THR A 10 -11.40 4.94 6.78
C THR A 10 -11.40 3.79 5.76
N THR A 11 -12.17 3.89 4.68
CA THR A 11 -12.22 2.88 3.62
C THR A 11 -11.03 3.06 2.68
N ILE A 12 -10.06 2.14 2.78
CA ILE A 12 -8.88 2.09 1.90
C ILE A 12 -9.34 1.86 0.45
N ASN A 13 -8.79 2.64 -0.49
CA ASN A 13 -8.96 2.36 -1.90
C ASN A 13 -8.08 1.17 -2.31
N LYS A 14 -8.65 -0.03 -2.27
CA LYS A 14 -7.95 -1.26 -2.66
C LYS A 14 -7.94 -1.50 -4.18
N ALA A 15 -8.81 -0.82 -4.92
CA ALA A 15 -8.93 -0.90 -6.36
C ALA A 15 -8.26 0.30 -7.05
N MET A 16 -7.03 0.65 -6.64
CA MET A 16 -6.26 1.69 -7.34
C MET A 16 -5.83 1.22 -8.72
N PHE A 17 -5.54 -0.08 -8.84
CA PHE A 17 -5.11 -0.75 -10.05
C PHE A 17 -5.83 -2.09 -10.21
N THR A 18 -6.03 -2.51 -11.44
CA THR A 18 -6.45 -3.87 -11.81
C THR A 18 -5.26 -4.63 -12.39
N SER A 19 -5.19 -5.93 -12.10
CA SER A 19 -4.15 -6.83 -12.61
C SER A 19 -4.22 -6.93 -14.13
N ALA A 20 -3.09 -6.74 -14.80
CA ALA A 20 -2.96 -7.05 -16.22
C ALA A 20 -2.62 -8.53 -16.43
N SER A 21 -2.60 -8.98 -17.69
CA SER A 21 -2.17 -10.33 -18.03
C SER A 21 -0.66 -10.52 -17.77
N GLY A 22 -0.27 -11.77 -17.52
CA GLY A 22 1.14 -12.15 -17.35
C GLY A 22 1.72 -12.02 -15.94
N ASN A 23 0.89 -11.73 -14.92
CA ASN A 23 1.30 -11.73 -13.52
C ASN A 23 1.38 -13.17 -12.96
N THR A 24 2.46 -13.87 -13.26
CA THR A 24 2.71 -15.26 -12.86
C THR A 24 3.54 -15.39 -11.59
N SER A 25 3.30 -16.46 -10.82
CA SER A 25 4.15 -16.81 -9.67
C SER A 25 5.62 -16.83 -10.07
N GLY A 26 6.49 -16.28 -9.22
CA GLY A 26 7.92 -16.14 -9.48
C GLY A 26 8.32 -14.85 -10.21
N ASN A 27 7.38 -14.05 -10.74
CA ASN A 27 7.72 -12.78 -11.36
C ASN A 27 8.27 -11.77 -10.33
N SER A 28 9.28 -11.00 -10.74
CA SER A 28 9.80 -9.83 -10.00
C SER A 28 9.16 -8.51 -10.46
N ALA A 29 8.03 -8.59 -11.15
CA ALA A 29 7.26 -7.46 -11.62
C ALA A 29 5.76 -7.76 -11.53
N PHE A 30 4.97 -6.71 -11.36
CA PHE A 30 3.52 -6.78 -11.41
C PHE A 30 2.98 -5.72 -12.38
N THR A 31 2.31 -6.18 -13.41
CA THR A 31 1.76 -5.37 -14.50
C THR A 31 0.32 -5.00 -14.18
N VAL A 32 -0.06 -3.75 -14.44
CA VAL A 32 -1.40 -3.22 -14.17
C VAL A 32 -2.00 -2.61 -15.43
N ASN A 33 -3.34 -2.51 -15.49
CA ASN A 33 -4.02 -2.00 -16.68
C ASN A 33 -4.02 -0.46 -16.74
N GLU A 34 -4.03 0.21 -15.59
CA GLU A 34 -4.09 1.65 -15.49
C GLU A 34 -2.70 2.28 -15.58
N THR A 35 -2.63 3.53 -16.04
CA THR A 35 -1.40 4.33 -15.91
C THR A 35 -1.08 4.55 -14.45
N ILE A 36 0.15 4.25 -14.04
CA ILE A 36 0.63 4.50 -12.67
C ILE A 36 0.78 6.02 -12.50
N PRO A 37 0.00 6.66 -11.61
CA PRO A 37 0.05 8.11 -11.43
C PRO A 37 1.41 8.59 -10.94
N SER A 38 1.83 9.80 -11.33
CA SER A 38 3.12 10.38 -10.91
C SER A 38 3.23 10.65 -9.41
N ASP A 39 2.10 10.70 -8.70
CA ASP A 39 2.05 10.81 -7.25
C ASP A 39 2.23 9.44 -6.55
N THR A 40 2.52 8.37 -7.29
CA THR A 40 2.92 7.07 -6.73
C THR A 40 4.39 7.14 -6.31
N PRO A 41 4.77 6.74 -5.07
CA PRO A 41 6.18 6.70 -4.67
C PRO A 41 7.05 5.97 -5.69
N SER A 42 8.26 6.43 -5.94
CA SER A 42 9.18 5.78 -6.91
C SER A 42 9.70 4.44 -6.41
N THR A 43 9.76 4.26 -5.09
CA THR A 43 10.02 3.00 -4.39
C THR A 43 9.04 2.87 -3.22
N GLY A 44 8.77 1.65 -2.77
CA GLY A 44 7.88 1.46 -1.63
C GLY A 44 7.30 0.07 -1.54
N SER A 45 6.04 -0.01 -1.12
CA SER A 45 5.29 -1.27 -1.06
C SER A 45 4.02 -1.21 -1.91
N ILE A 46 3.68 -2.34 -2.50
CA ILE A 46 2.40 -2.59 -3.16
C ILE A 46 1.71 -3.73 -2.44
N ARG A 47 0.40 -3.62 -2.31
CA ARG A 47 -0.46 -4.70 -1.81
C ARG A 47 -1.31 -5.19 -2.96
N ILE A 48 -1.25 -6.50 -3.22
CA ILE A 48 -2.01 -7.15 -4.29
C ILE A 48 -3.10 -7.97 -3.62
N VAL A 49 -4.33 -7.82 -4.12
CA VAL A 49 -5.53 -8.48 -3.65
C VAL A 49 -5.94 -9.51 -4.70
N ASP A 50 -5.76 -10.78 -4.35
CA ASP A 50 -6.33 -11.92 -5.05
C ASP A 50 -7.82 -12.00 -4.69
N THR A 51 -8.68 -11.66 -5.65
CA THR A 51 -10.14 -11.63 -5.46
C THR A 51 -10.76 -13.01 -5.47
N SER A 52 -10.06 -14.01 -6.00
CA SER A 52 -10.49 -15.40 -5.98
C SER A 52 -10.21 -16.06 -4.61
N ASP A 53 -9.24 -15.55 -3.85
CA ASP A 53 -8.93 -16.00 -2.49
C ASP A 53 -9.87 -15.36 -1.45
N THR A 54 -10.72 -16.17 -0.82
CA THR A 54 -11.59 -15.72 0.27
C THR A 54 -10.93 -15.80 1.66
N GLY A 55 -9.72 -16.36 1.75
CA GLY A 55 -8.97 -16.58 2.98
C GLY A 55 -8.29 -15.32 3.53
N SER A 56 -7.47 -15.53 4.56
CA SER A 56 -6.65 -14.49 5.20
C SER A 56 -5.42 -14.10 4.37
N THR A 57 -5.06 -14.92 3.38
CA THR A 57 -3.91 -14.76 2.48
C THR A 57 -4.24 -14.00 1.20
N ARG A 58 -5.48 -13.50 1.06
CA ARG A 58 -5.95 -12.83 -0.15
C ARG A 58 -5.20 -11.53 -0.48
N GLU A 59 -4.59 -10.92 0.53
CA GLU A 59 -3.86 -9.66 0.38
C GLU A 59 -2.40 -9.89 0.75
N THR A 60 -1.54 -9.82 -0.26
CA THR A 60 -0.09 -10.01 -0.11
C THR A 60 0.64 -8.69 -0.33
N ARG A 61 1.61 -8.41 0.53
CA ARG A 61 2.47 -7.22 0.43
C ARG A 61 3.78 -7.59 -0.26
N TYR A 62 4.20 -6.74 -1.20
CA TYR A 62 5.51 -6.78 -1.84
C TYR A 62 6.17 -5.40 -1.73
N THR A 63 7.50 -5.35 -1.65
CA THR A 63 8.23 -4.11 -1.93
C THR A 63 8.45 -3.98 -3.43
N TYR A 64 8.69 -2.77 -3.91
CA TYR A 64 9.14 -2.51 -5.29
C TYR A 64 10.25 -1.45 -5.29
N THR A 65 11.14 -1.53 -6.28
CA THR A 65 12.27 -0.59 -6.44
C THR A 65 12.08 0.39 -7.60
N GLY A 66 10.99 0.25 -8.34
CA GLY A 66 10.62 1.16 -9.41
C GLY A 66 9.24 0.86 -9.96
N TRP A 67 8.76 1.75 -10.83
CA TRP A 67 7.65 1.49 -11.72
C TRP A 67 7.87 2.23 -13.05
N THR A 68 7.20 1.77 -14.10
CA THR A 68 7.27 2.39 -15.44
C THR A 68 5.89 2.40 -16.07
N ASN A 69 5.62 3.41 -16.90
CA ASN A 69 4.49 3.46 -17.82
C ASN A 69 4.94 3.35 -19.29
N SER A 70 6.23 3.08 -19.54
CA SER A 70 6.78 2.95 -20.89
C SER A 70 6.49 1.56 -21.45
N GLY A 71 5.63 1.48 -22.47
CA GLY A 71 5.21 0.22 -23.09
C GLY A 71 4.04 -0.43 -22.34
N SER A 72 4.27 -0.80 -21.08
CA SER A 72 3.22 -1.29 -20.17
C SER A 72 3.42 -0.69 -18.78
N SER A 73 2.31 -0.40 -18.09
CA SER A 73 2.32 0.01 -16.69
C SER A 73 2.73 -1.17 -15.82
N GLN A 74 3.86 -1.07 -15.12
CA GLN A 74 4.31 -2.13 -14.21
C GLN A 74 5.10 -1.60 -13.02
N PHE A 75 4.95 -2.27 -11.89
CA PHE A 75 5.86 -2.20 -10.75
C PHE A 75 7.00 -3.19 -10.96
N THR A 76 8.24 -2.77 -10.71
CA THR A 76 9.46 -3.52 -10.99
C THR A 76 10.29 -3.76 -9.74
N GLY A 77 11.06 -4.84 -9.75
CA GLY A 77 11.96 -5.19 -8.65
C GLY A 77 11.19 -5.61 -7.41
N LEU A 78 10.13 -6.39 -7.60
CA LEU A 78 9.32 -6.90 -6.50
C LEU A 78 10.13 -7.80 -5.58
N SER A 79 9.96 -7.60 -4.27
CA SER A 79 10.50 -8.50 -3.25
C SER A 79 9.47 -8.79 -2.15
N PRO A 80 9.22 -10.08 -1.84
CA PRO A 80 9.63 -11.27 -2.60
C PRO A 80 9.07 -11.25 -4.04
N THR A 81 9.44 -12.21 -4.89
CA THR A 81 8.72 -12.42 -6.15
C THR A 81 7.27 -12.80 -5.88
N LEU A 82 6.40 -12.66 -6.88
CA LEU A 82 4.98 -13.02 -6.75
C LEU A 82 4.84 -14.45 -6.22
N ASP A 83 4.09 -14.62 -5.13
CA ASP A 83 3.90 -15.91 -4.46
C ASP A 83 2.93 -16.82 -5.22
N ARG A 84 2.07 -16.21 -6.06
CA ARG A 84 1.04 -16.86 -6.86
C ARG A 84 0.86 -16.16 -8.20
N THR A 85 0.05 -16.78 -9.05
CA THR A 85 -0.38 -16.19 -10.32
C THR A 85 -1.68 -15.41 -10.07
N TYR A 86 -1.72 -14.15 -10.54
CA TYR A 86 -2.89 -13.28 -10.49
C TYR A 86 -3.54 -13.24 -11.87
N THR A 87 -4.50 -14.13 -12.10
CA THR A 87 -5.13 -14.32 -13.42
C THR A 87 -6.52 -13.71 -13.53
N ALA A 88 -7.13 -13.22 -12.44
CA ALA A 88 -8.44 -12.61 -12.54
C ALA A 88 -8.28 -11.18 -13.06
N THR A 89 -9.12 -10.79 -14.01
CA THR A 89 -9.28 -9.38 -14.41
C THR A 89 -9.67 -8.48 -13.25
N ASP A 90 -10.22 -9.09 -12.21
CA ASP A 90 -10.78 -8.42 -11.04
C ASP A 90 -9.77 -8.38 -9.88
N ASP A 91 -8.62 -9.06 -10.00
CA ASP A 91 -7.53 -8.91 -9.03
C ASP A 91 -7.07 -7.46 -9.02
N THR A 92 -6.90 -6.90 -7.83
CA THR A 92 -6.61 -5.47 -7.66
C THR A 92 -5.29 -5.27 -6.94
N ALA A 93 -4.73 -4.08 -7.08
CA ALA A 93 -3.59 -3.67 -6.30
C ALA A 93 -3.72 -2.21 -5.85
N TYR A 94 -3.02 -1.90 -4.76
CA TYR A 94 -2.96 -0.56 -4.25
C TYR A 94 -1.61 -0.27 -3.60
N VAL A 95 -1.21 0.99 -3.68
CA VAL A 95 0.08 1.47 -3.20
C VAL A 95 -0.15 2.42 -2.03
N PRO A 96 0.18 2.01 -0.80
CA PRO A 96 0.30 2.93 0.31
C PRO A 96 1.42 3.93 0.05
N TYR A 97 1.26 5.17 0.53
CA TYR A 97 2.34 6.15 0.56
C TYR A 97 3.46 5.72 1.50
N ILE A 98 3.08 5.15 2.65
CA ILE A 98 3.98 4.53 3.60
C ILE A 98 3.37 3.17 3.96
N ASP A 99 4.19 2.13 4.02
CA ASP A 99 3.85 0.85 4.64
C ASP A 99 5.16 0.28 5.16
N THR A 100 5.45 0.52 6.43
CA THR A 100 6.71 0.12 7.03
C THR A 100 6.49 -0.37 8.45
N GLU A 101 7.37 -1.23 8.94
CA GLU A 101 7.52 -1.39 10.38
C GLU A 101 8.24 -0.15 10.90
N ALA A 102 7.63 0.57 11.85
CA ALA A 102 8.24 1.80 12.34
C ALA A 102 9.41 1.44 13.26
N ASP A 103 10.62 1.77 12.84
CA ASP A 103 11.85 1.65 13.62
C ASP A 103 12.29 2.99 14.23
N ALA A 104 11.71 4.09 13.76
CA ALA A 104 11.98 5.45 14.19
C ALA A 104 10.78 6.11 14.91
N THR A 105 11.03 7.32 15.43
CA THR A 105 9.99 8.17 16.04
C THR A 105 9.12 8.89 15.01
N SER A 106 9.57 8.94 13.75
CA SER A 106 8.88 9.58 12.63
C SER A 106 9.14 8.81 11.34
N GLU A 107 8.14 8.69 10.48
CA GLU A 107 8.31 8.22 9.10
C GLU A 107 7.86 9.33 8.15
N ALA A 108 8.50 9.40 6.99
CA ALA A 108 8.14 10.34 5.95
C ALA A 108 8.35 9.73 4.57
N VAL A 109 7.58 10.23 3.60
CA VAL A 109 7.77 9.95 2.18
C VAL A 109 7.61 11.26 1.41
N THR A 110 8.39 11.44 0.36
CA THR A 110 8.22 12.55 -0.58
C THR A 110 7.59 12.00 -1.85
N VAL A 111 6.49 12.61 -2.27
CA VAL A 111 5.79 12.27 -3.52
C VAL A 111 5.52 13.53 -4.32
N ILE A 112 5.36 13.36 -5.64
CA ILE A 112 4.98 14.47 -6.52
C ILE A 112 3.52 14.81 -6.23
N TYR A 113 3.24 16.05 -5.85
CA TYR A 113 1.86 16.52 -5.74
C TYR A 113 1.24 16.65 -7.14
N SER A 114 0.03 16.13 -7.31
CA SER A 114 -0.75 16.26 -8.53
C SER A 114 -2.15 16.80 -8.24
N THR A 115 -2.80 16.24 -7.23
CA THR A 115 -4.12 16.66 -6.75
C THR A 115 -4.24 16.30 -5.27
N ASP A 116 -5.25 16.85 -4.61
CA ASP A 116 -5.56 16.50 -3.23
C ASP A 116 -5.96 15.03 -3.12
N ARG A 117 -5.45 14.36 -2.09
CA ARG A 117 -5.71 12.93 -1.83
C ARG A 117 -6.20 12.74 -0.41
N ASN A 118 -7.37 12.13 -0.29
CA ASN A 118 -7.85 11.64 1.01
C ASN A 118 -7.03 10.42 1.43
N ILE A 119 -6.56 10.45 2.67
CA ILE A 119 -5.67 9.44 3.22
C ILE A 119 -6.12 8.94 4.58
N LEU A 120 -5.73 7.71 4.89
CA LEU A 120 -5.86 7.06 6.19
C LEU A 120 -4.47 6.74 6.72
N VAL A 121 -4.13 7.33 7.87
CA VAL A 121 -2.98 6.91 8.66
C VAL A 121 -3.42 5.78 9.59
N ARG A 122 -2.68 4.67 9.57
CA ARG A 122 -2.89 3.53 10.45
C ARG A 122 -1.60 3.13 11.14
N VAL A 123 -1.64 3.06 12.46
CA VAL A 123 -0.54 2.58 13.31
C VAL A 123 -1.05 1.41 14.13
N ARG A 124 -0.43 0.24 13.94
CA ARG A 124 -0.78 -1.00 14.64
C ARG A 124 0.49 -1.73 15.02
N ARG A 125 0.49 -2.42 16.16
CA ARG A 125 1.58 -3.31 16.59
C ARG A 125 0.98 -4.46 17.40
N LYS A 126 1.23 -5.68 16.93
CA LYS A 126 0.94 -6.93 17.66
C LYS A 126 2.27 -7.61 17.95
N ALA A 127 2.87 -7.27 19.09
CA ALA A 127 4.16 -7.75 19.58
C ALA A 127 4.14 -7.70 21.12
N ALA A 128 5.22 -8.12 21.79
CA ALA A 128 5.32 -8.15 23.26
C ALA A 128 4.93 -6.84 23.97
N THR A 129 5.05 -5.70 23.29
CA THR A 129 4.39 -4.45 23.68
C THR A 129 3.40 -4.07 22.60
N ALA A 130 2.18 -4.61 22.70
CA ALA A 130 1.09 -4.33 21.79
C ALA A 130 0.55 -2.92 22.03
N ILE A 131 -0.06 -2.36 20.98
CA ILE A 131 -0.77 -1.08 21.07
C ILE A 131 -2.17 -1.26 20.50
N LEU A 132 -3.12 -0.50 21.03
CA LEU A 132 -4.41 -0.33 20.39
C LEU A 132 -4.19 0.24 18.98
N PRO A 133 -4.89 -0.27 17.94
CA PRO A 133 -4.82 0.30 16.62
C PRO A 133 -5.21 1.78 16.65
N PHE A 134 -4.33 2.63 16.12
CA PHE A 134 -4.58 4.04 15.92
C PHE A 134 -4.90 4.30 14.45
N GLU A 135 -6.01 4.99 14.19
CA GLU A 135 -6.43 5.39 12.87
C GLU A 135 -6.83 6.86 12.88
N THR A 136 -6.35 7.61 11.88
CA THR A 136 -6.81 8.98 11.64
C THR A 136 -6.86 9.24 10.14
N THR A 137 -7.81 10.08 9.73
CA THR A 137 -7.97 10.46 8.32
C THR A 137 -7.42 11.86 8.10
N GLY A 138 -7.12 12.18 6.85
CA GLY A 138 -6.66 13.51 6.47
C GLY A 138 -6.64 13.71 4.97
N THR A 139 -6.21 14.90 4.56
CA THR A 139 -6.03 15.26 3.17
C THR A 139 -4.57 15.60 2.93
N PHE A 140 -3.92 14.87 2.04
CA PHE A 140 -2.66 15.28 1.44
C PHE A 140 -2.95 16.31 0.37
N SER A 141 -2.58 17.57 0.63
CA SER A 141 -2.78 18.70 -0.28
C SER A 141 -1.45 19.20 -0.85
N SER A 142 -1.47 20.32 -1.57
CA SER A 142 -0.27 20.99 -2.09
C SER A 142 0.72 21.43 -1.01
N THR A 143 0.28 21.57 0.23
CA THR A 143 1.14 21.87 1.39
C THR A 143 1.69 20.62 2.09
N GLY A 144 1.37 19.43 1.57
CA GLY A 144 1.66 18.16 2.21
C GLY A 144 0.67 17.80 3.32
N TYR A 145 1.02 16.79 4.11
CA TYR A 145 0.26 16.35 5.27
C TYR A 145 1.20 15.88 6.38
N SER A 146 0.89 16.23 7.63
CA SER A 146 1.60 15.77 8.82
C SER A 146 0.60 15.56 9.95
N THR A 147 0.80 14.51 10.73
CA THR A 147 0.00 14.22 11.93
C THR A 147 0.86 13.48 12.94
N SER A 148 0.57 13.71 14.22
CA SER A 148 1.10 12.87 15.29
C SER A 148 0.36 11.53 15.31
N ALA A 149 1.09 10.45 15.57
CA ALA A 149 0.52 9.15 15.88
C ALA A 149 0.45 8.94 17.40
N ILE A 150 -0.63 8.32 17.87
CA ILE A 150 -0.79 7.97 19.29
C ILE A 150 -0.52 6.46 19.45
N ARG A 151 0.25 6.09 20.47
CA ARG A 151 0.59 4.70 20.79
C ARG A 151 0.12 4.38 22.21
N THR A 152 -1.15 4.01 22.34
CA THR A 152 -1.71 3.56 23.62
C THR A 152 -1.45 2.07 23.79
N THR A 153 -0.76 1.67 24.86
CA THR A 153 -0.50 0.26 25.16
C THR A 153 -1.80 -0.53 25.26
N ASP A 154 -1.85 -1.70 24.62
CA ASP A 154 -2.93 -2.66 24.80
C ASP A 154 -2.59 -3.58 25.99
N THR A 155 -3.43 -3.58 27.02
CA THR A 155 -3.20 -4.36 28.25
C THR A 155 -3.82 -5.76 28.20
N ILE A 156 -4.54 -6.09 27.14
CA ILE A 156 -5.26 -7.37 26.98
C ILE A 156 -4.50 -8.29 26.03
N VAL A 157 -3.98 -7.75 24.94
CA VAL A 157 -3.18 -8.50 23.96
C VAL A 157 -1.70 -8.33 24.28
N THR A 158 -1.00 -9.43 24.57
CA THR A 158 0.46 -9.49 24.77
C THR A 158 1.15 -10.21 23.64
#